data_AF-A0AAU5QH64-F1
#
_entry.id   AF-A0AAU5QH64-F1
#
_cell.length_a   1.000
_cell.length_b   1.000
_cell.length_c   1.000
_cell.angle_alpha   90.00
_cell.angle_beta   90.00
_cell.angle_gamma   90.00
#
_symmetry.space_group_name_H-M   'P 1'
#
loop_
_entity.id
_entity.type
_entity.pdbx_description
1 polymer ?
#
loop_
_entity_poly.entity_id
_entity_poly.type
_entity_poly.pdbx_seq_one_letter_code
_entity_poly.pdbx_strand_id
1 'polypeptide(L)'
;MTDPEYEAVYEFPEGKLYINILPARSGKEHWGDEWQRVTNHRLSVSSSGRDDEPLKIRGRRYQLGIAFARIPAQAEVWLRARSDEPELFQWDNSLRRWSMTNGDGKELGWNTAARERLAEIAAEAALRFENDHPEWRLTSERLEIENELREAEAAISIARESVVKAESRAVRLRVQIAMYPV
;
A
#
# COMPACT_ATOMS: atom_id res chain seq x y z
N MET A 1 -7.40 -0.05 14.97
CA MET A 1 -6.59 -1.13 14.37
C MET A 1 -7.58 -2.21 13.99
N THR A 2 -8.11 -2.12 12.78
CA THR A 2 -8.92 -3.19 12.18
C THR A 2 -7.98 -4.34 11.86
N ASP A 3 -8.31 -5.56 12.28
CA ASP A 3 -7.62 -6.76 11.82
C ASP A 3 -7.62 -6.75 10.28
N PRO A 4 -6.50 -7.08 9.61
CA PRO A 4 -6.51 -7.20 8.16
C PRO A 4 -7.34 -8.43 7.79
N GLU A 5 -8.60 -8.24 7.40
CA GLU A 5 -9.50 -9.27 6.88
C GLU A 5 -8.98 -9.99 5.61
N TYR A 6 -7.80 -9.61 5.11
CA TYR A 6 -7.29 -10.03 3.80
C TYR A 6 -5.82 -10.43 3.89
N GLU A 7 -5.50 -11.35 4.80
CA GLU A 7 -4.17 -11.95 4.98
C GLU A 7 -4.14 -13.36 4.36
N ALA A 8 -3.25 -13.58 3.38
CA ALA A 8 -2.95 -14.91 2.84
C ALA A 8 -1.51 -15.30 3.18
N VAL A 9 -1.26 -16.60 3.37
CA VAL A 9 0.05 -17.12 3.76
C VAL A 9 0.55 -18.13 2.74
N TYR A 10 1.78 -17.93 2.27
CA TYR A 10 2.46 -18.80 1.31
C TYR A 10 3.72 -19.39 1.92
N GLU A 11 3.90 -20.70 1.77
CA GLU A 11 5.09 -21.39 2.24
C GLU A 11 6.15 -21.50 1.13
N PHE A 12 7.39 -21.18 1.50
CA PHE A 12 8.59 -21.31 0.70
C PHE A 12 9.65 -22.13 1.47
N PRO A 13 10.65 -22.70 0.77
CA PRO A 13 11.78 -23.35 1.45
C PRO A 13 12.49 -22.44 2.46
N GLU A 14 12.51 -21.13 2.20
CA GLU A 14 13.09 -20.11 3.05
C GLU A 14 12.22 -19.76 4.28
N GLY A 15 10.91 -20.01 4.23
CA GLY A 15 9.98 -19.67 5.30
C GLY A 15 8.61 -19.21 4.77
N LYS A 16 7.82 -18.60 5.65
CA LYS A 16 6.46 -18.14 5.32
C LYS A 16 6.48 -16.69 4.84
N LEU A 17 5.64 -16.40 3.85
CA LEU A 17 5.32 -15.06 3.40
C LEU A 17 3.86 -14.76 3.60
N TYR A 18 3.59 -13.58 4.14
CA TYR A 18 2.27 -13.05 4.42
C TYR A 18 1.97 -11.98 3.38
N ILE A 19 0.80 -12.08 2.77
CA ILE A 19 0.33 -11.16 1.74
C ILE A 19 -0.91 -10.44 2.25
N ASN A 20 -0.89 -9.11 2.15
CA ASN A 20 -2.02 -8.26 2.49
C ASN A 20 -2.41 -7.41 1.28
N ILE A 21 -3.71 -7.27 1.04
CA ILE A 21 -4.23 -6.34 0.04
C ILE A 21 -4.10 -4.91 0.59
N LEU A 22 -3.51 -4.01 -0.20
CA LEU A 22 -3.42 -2.59 0.14
C LEU A 22 -4.47 -1.80 -0.65
N PRO A 23 -4.87 -0.62 -0.17
CA PRO A 23 -5.66 0.32 -0.97
C PRO A 23 -4.96 0.62 -2.29
N ALA A 24 -5.71 0.55 -3.38
CA ALA A 24 -5.25 0.97 -4.70
C ALA A 24 -4.88 2.46 -4.68
N ARG A 25 -4.17 2.90 -5.73
CA ARG A 25 -3.90 4.30 -5.99
C ARG A 25 -4.34 4.66 -7.40
N SER A 26 -5.34 5.51 -7.48
CA SER A 26 -5.86 6.09 -8.69
C SER A 26 -5.10 7.37 -9.02
N GLY A 27 -4.51 7.39 -10.21
CA GLY A 27 -3.86 8.57 -10.79
C GLY A 27 -4.52 8.97 -12.09
N LYS A 28 -4.03 10.07 -12.67
CA LYS A 28 -4.26 10.40 -14.07
C LYS A 28 -2.95 10.29 -14.81
N GLU A 29 -2.94 9.51 -15.88
CA GLU A 29 -1.80 9.44 -16.79
C GLU A 29 -2.25 9.88 -18.18
N HIS A 30 -1.32 10.49 -18.91
CA HIS A 30 -1.54 10.91 -20.28
C HIS A 30 -1.07 9.80 -21.22
N TRP A 31 -2.00 9.20 -21.97
CA TRP A 31 -1.73 8.11 -22.89
C TRP A 31 -2.24 8.48 -24.28
N GLY A 32 -1.33 8.55 -25.27
CA GLY A 32 -1.66 9.11 -26.59
C GLY A 32 -2.02 10.60 -26.47
N ASP A 33 -3.24 10.95 -26.85
CA ASP A 33 -3.79 12.31 -26.81
C ASP A 33 -4.84 12.50 -25.70
N GLU A 34 -4.98 11.55 -24.76
CA GLU A 34 -6.03 11.58 -23.74
C GLU A 34 -5.50 11.37 -22.31
N TRP A 35 -6.16 12.02 -21.35
CA TRP A 35 -5.98 11.75 -19.93
C TRP A 35 -6.86 10.57 -19.52
N GLN A 36 -6.22 9.50 -19.05
CA GLN A 36 -6.92 8.31 -18.56
C GLN A 36 -6.72 8.16 -17.06
N ARG A 37 -7.77 7.68 -16.38
CA ARG A 37 -7.63 7.23 -14.99
C ARG A 37 -6.89 5.90 -15.00
N VAL A 38 -5.80 5.83 -14.25
CA VAL A 38 -5.00 4.62 -14.08
C VAL A 38 -5.07 4.20 -12.63
N THR A 39 -5.43 2.94 -12.39
CA THR A 39 -5.56 2.38 -11.04
C THR A 39 -4.43 1.40 -10.80
N ASN A 40 -3.56 1.72 -9.84
CA ASN A 40 -2.48 0.85 -9.42
C ASN A 40 -2.95 0.01 -8.23
N HIS A 41 -3.31 -1.25 -8.47
CA HIS A 41 -3.69 -2.19 -7.42
C HIS A 41 -2.45 -2.63 -6.64
N ARG A 42 -2.56 -2.76 -5.32
CA ARG A 42 -1.39 -2.87 -4.47
C ARG A 42 -1.48 -4.05 -3.52
N LEU A 43 -0.34 -4.72 -3.34
CA LEU A 43 -0.13 -5.81 -2.39
C LEU A 43 1.05 -5.49 -1.48
N SER A 44 0.99 -6.03 -0.28
CA SER A 44 2.04 -6.00 0.72
C SER A 44 2.53 -7.43 0.92
N VAL A 45 3.83 -7.68 0.77
CA VAL A 45 4.46 -8.98 1.05
C VAL A 45 5.43 -8.83 2.21
N SER A 46 5.25 -9.60 3.27
CA SER A 46 6.13 -9.59 4.45
C SER A 46 6.51 -10.99 4.90
N SER A 47 7.68 -11.12 5.50
CA SER A 47 8.07 -12.35 6.20
C SER A 47 7.53 -12.44 7.62
N SER A 48 7.09 -11.31 8.19
CA SER A 48 6.51 -11.26 9.54
C SER A 48 4.99 -11.18 9.46
N GLY A 49 4.33 -12.19 10.02
CA GLY A 49 2.98 -12.07 10.58
C GLY A 49 3.06 -11.48 11.99
N ARG A 50 1.96 -11.48 12.75
CA ARG A 50 1.94 -11.00 14.16
C ARG A 50 3.00 -11.65 15.07
N ASP A 51 3.51 -12.83 14.71
CA ASP A 51 4.61 -13.55 15.37
C ASP A 51 5.81 -13.71 14.41
N ASP A 52 6.93 -13.06 14.75
CA ASP A 52 8.12 -12.82 13.91
C ASP A 52 8.93 -14.08 13.52
N GLU A 53 8.51 -14.85 12.51
CA GLU A 53 9.39 -15.87 11.90
C GLU A 53 10.23 -15.29 10.75
N PRO A 54 11.56 -15.16 10.88
CA PRO A 54 12.42 -14.67 9.79
C PRO A 54 12.61 -15.74 8.70
N LEU A 55 12.78 -15.27 7.46
CA LEU A 55 13.19 -16.11 6.34
C LEU A 55 14.62 -16.60 6.53
N LYS A 56 14.92 -17.81 6.07
CA LYS A 56 16.23 -18.44 6.15
C LYS A 56 16.77 -18.73 4.76
N ILE A 57 17.76 -17.94 4.33
CA ILE A 57 18.49 -18.19 3.08
C ILE A 57 19.87 -18.72 3.44
N ARG A 58 20.18 -19.95 2.99
CA ARG A 58 21.47 -20.63 3.29
C ARG A 58 21.81 -20.62 4.80
N GLY A 59 20.79 -20.85 5.64
CA GLY A 59 20.91 -20.87 7.10
C GLY A 59 21.00 -19.51 7.79
N ARG A 60 21.01 -18.39 7.05
CA ARG A 60 21.05 -17.03 7.60
C ARG A 60 19.65 -16.43 7.65
N ARG A 61 19.34 -15.70 8.73
CA ARG A 61 18.04 -15.05 8.95
C ARG A 61 17.93 -13.73 8.19
N TYR A 62 16.77 -13.49 7.61
CA TYR A 62 16.42 -12.26 6.90
C TYR A 62 14.97 -11.86 7.19
N GLN A 63 14.69 -10.57 7.09
CA GLN A 63 13.33 -10.04 7.09
C GLN A 63 13.01 -9.40 5.75
N LEU A 64 11.75 -9.51 5.34
CA LEU A 64 11.20 -8.96 4.12
C LEU A 64 9.95 -8.15 4.46
N GLY A 65 9.81 -6.97 3.86
CA GLY A 65 8.61 -6.14 3.93
C GLY A 65 8.52 -5.18 2.74
N ILE A 66 7.74 -5.54 1.73
CA ILE A 66 7.67 -4.83 0.45
C ILE A 66 6.23 -4.59 0.04
N ALA A 67 5.95 -3.40 -0.50
CA ALA A 67 4.72 -3.16 -1.26
C ALA A 67 5.00 -3.27 -2.77
N PHE A 68 4.17 -4.02 -3.46
CA PHE A 68 4.12 -4.07 -4.91
C PHE A 68 2.89 -3.35 -5.44
N ALA A 69 3.04 -2.69 -6.58
CA ALA A 69 1.93 -2.30 -7.44
C ALA A 69 1.85 -3.25 -8.62
N ARG A 70 0.64 -3.73 -8.94
CA ARG A 70 0.36 -4.46 -10.17
C ARG A 70 0.39 -3.48 -11.32
N ILE A 71 1.12 -3.81 -12.37
CA ILE A 71 1.18 -2.99 -13.58
C ILE A 71 -0.21 -2.90 -14.21
N PRO A 72 -0.66 -1.71 -14.64
CA PRO A 72 -1.92 -1.53 -15.34
C PRO A 72 -2.02 -2.39 -16.61
N ALA A 73 -3.23 -2.88 -16.93
CA ALA A 73 -3.46 -3.75 -18.07
C ALA A 73 -2.97 -3.15 -19.40
N GLN A 74 -3.08 -1.83 -19.57
CA GLN A 74 -2.61 -1.13 -20.77
C GLN A 74 -1.07 -1.21 -20.93
N ALA A 75 -0.32 -1.08 -19.83
CA ALA A 75 1.13 -1.17 -19.86
C ALA A 75 1.61 -2.63 -19.95
N GLU A 76 0.83 -3.58 -19.43
CA GLU A 76 1.09 -5.02 -19.56
C GLU A 76 1.13 -5.49 -21.02
N VAL A 77 0.25 -4.99 -21.89
CA VAL A 77 0.27 -5.31 -23.33
C VAL A 77 1.62 -4.95 -23.94
N TRP A 78 2.14 -3.77 -23.60
CA TRP A 78 3.46 -3.31 -24.06
C TRP A 78 4.61 -4.15 -23.53
N LEU A 79 4.54 -4.59 -22.27
CA LEU A 79 5.57 -5.42 -21.64
C LEU A 79 5.60 -6.83 -22.22
N ARG A 80 4.44 -7.47 -22.36
CA ARG A 80 4.30 -8.80 -22.99
C ARG A 80 4.80 -8.81 -24.43
N ALA A 81 4.69 -7.70 -25.15
CA ALA A 81 5.23 -7.59 -26.51
C ALA A 81 6.77 -7.51 -26.56
N ARG A 82 7.45 -7.25 -25.44
CA ARG A 82 8.90 -7.00 -25.36
C ARG A 82 9.66 -8.01 -24.48
N SER A 83 8.96 -8.79 -23.67
CA SER A 83 9.53 -9.79 -22.79
C SER A 83 8.64 -11.04 -22.76
N ASP A 84 9.26 -12.21 -22.87
CA ASP A 84 8.59 -13.51 -22.72
C ASP A 84 8.12 -13.73 -21.27
N GLU A 85 8.84 -13.14 -20.30
CA GLU A 85 8.52 -13.16 -18.88
C GLU A 85 8.43 -11.71 -18.37
N PRO A 86 7.27 -11.05 -18.53
CA PRO A 86 7.11 -9.68 -18.05
C PRO A 86 7.02 -9.66 -16.53
N GLU A 87 7.80 -8.79 -15.88
CA GLU A 87 7.56 -8.43 -14.49
C GLU A 87 6.20 -7.73 -14.40
N LEU A 88 5.20 -8.39 -13.83
CA LEU A 88 3.84 -7.86 -13.72
C LEU A 88 3.63 -7.01 -12.47
N PHE A 89 4.54 -7.13 -11.50
CA PHE A 89 4.54 -6.39 -10.26
C PHE A 89 5.75 -5.49 -10.19
N GLN A 90 5.51 -4.21 -9.98
CA GLN A 90 6.56 -3.23 -9.77
C GLN A 90 6.67 -2.91 -8.29
N TRP A 91 7.89 -2.66 -7.85
CA TRP A 91 8.12 -2.12 -6.51
C TRP A 91 7.47 -0.74 -6.40
N ASP A 92 6.52 -0.57 -5.48
CA ASP A 92 5.84 0.72 -5.26
C ASP A 92 6.52 1.50 -4.13
N ASN A 93 6.60 0.90 -2.94
CA ASN A 93 7.21 1.51 -1.77
C ASN A 93 7.67 0.44 -0.77
N SER A 94 8.61 0.78 0.11
CA SER A 94 8.89 -0.05 1.28
C SER A 94 7.81 0.19 2.35
N LEU A 95 7.23 -0.89 2.89
CA LEU A 95 6.20 -0.80 3.94
C LEU A 95 6.73 -0.17 5.24
N ARG A 96 8.07 -0.14 5.42
CA ARG A 96 8.80 0.54 6.50
C ARG A 96 10.14 1.06 6.00
N ARG A 97 10.86 1.83 6.83
CA ARG A 97 12.31 2.03 6.70
C ARG A 97 12.94 0.62 6.74
N TRP A 98 13.60 0.20 5.65
CA TRP A 98 14.34 -1.07 5.48
C TRP A 98 13.46 -2.25 5.02
N SER A 99 13.28 -2.39 3.71
CA SER A 99 12.43 -3.41 3.07
C SER A 99 13.02 -4.83 3.06
N MET A 100 14.33 -4.96 3.25
CA MET A 100 15.04 -6.24 3.33
C MET A 100 16.24 -6.12 4.26
N THR A 101 16.22 -6.85 5.37
CA THR A 101 17.28 -6.81 6.39
C THR A 101 17.80 -8.20 6.71
N ASN A 102 19.03 -8.27 7.21
CA ASN A 102 19.59 -9.50 7.79
C ASN A 102 19.11 -9.70 9.24
N GLY A 103 19.54 -10.80 9.87
CA GLY A 103 19.21 -11.11 11.27
C GLY A 103 19.69 -10.10 12.32
N ASP A 104 20.58 -9.17 11.95
CA ASP A 104 21.02 -8.05 12.81
C ASP A 104 20.21 -6.77 12.57
N GLY A 105 19.17 -6.83 11.73
CA GLY A 105 18.39 -5.66 11.31
C GLY A 105 19.12 -4.73 10.33
N LYS A 106 20.26 -5.15 9.75
CA LYS A 106 21.01 -4.34 8.78
C LYS A 106 20.45 -4.54 7.38
N GLU A 107 20.28 -3.44 6.65
CA GLU A 107 19.80 -3.45 5.28
C GLU A 107 20.75 -4.22 4.34
N LEU A 108 20.16 -4.99 3.42
CA LEU A 108 20.91 -5.69 2.39
C LEU A 108 21.23 -4.76 1.22
N GLY A 109 22.50 -4.75 0.82
CA GLY A 109 22.93 -4.05 -0.38
C GLY A 109 22.23 -4.57 -1.64
N TRP A 110 22.04 -3.68 -2.61
CA TRP A 110 21.31 -3.94 -3.87
C TRP A 110 21.85 -5.14 -4.66
N ASN A 111 23.16 -5.37 -4.63
CA ASN A 111 23.82 -6.42 -5.42
C ASN A 111 24.08 -7.71 -4.63
N THR A 112 23.34 -7.96 -3.55
CA THR A 112 23.53 -9.18 -2.76
C THR A 112 22.60 -10.29 -3.23
N ALA A 113 23.14 -11.51 -3.39
CA ALA A 113 22.35 -12.68 -3.77
C ALA A 113 21.20 -12.98 -2.79
N ALA A 114 21.32 -12.57 -1.52
CA ALA A 114 20.23 -12.67 -0.56
C ALA A 114 19.08 -11.71 -0.89
N ARG A 115 19.39 -10.46 -1.29
CA ARG A 115 18.37 -9.48 -1.70
C ARG A 115 17.66 -9.91 -2.98
N GLU A 116 18.41 -10.38 -3.97
CA GLU A 116 17.87 -10.92 -5.21
C GLU A 116 16.91 -12.08 -4.92
N ARG A 117 17.35 -13.06 -4.13
CA ARG A 117 16.49 -14.18 -3.73
C ARG A 117 15.23 -13.74 -2.97
N LEU A 118 15.35 -12.76 -2.08
CA LEU A 118 14.20 -12.19 -1.37
C LEU A 118 13.22 -11.49 -2.32
N ALA A 119 13.72 -10.84 -3.38
CA ALA A 119 12.87 -10.19 -4.38
C ALA A 119 12.12 -11.24 -5.22
N GLU A 120 12.82 -12.30 -5.64
CA GLU A 120 12.23 -13.42 -6.39
C GLU A 120 11.08 -14.08 -5.63
N ILE A 121 11.30 -14.50 -4.37
CA ILE A 121 10.25 -15.15 -3.58
C ILE A 121 9.06 -14.20 -3.34
N ALA A 122 9.31 -12.89 -3.23
CA ALA A 122 8.26 -11.92 -3.00
C ALA A 122 7.39 -11.72 -4.25
N ALA A 123 8.02 -11.64 -5.43
CA ALA A 123 7.33 -11.59 -6.70
C ALA A 123 6.57 -12.90 -6.98
N GLU A 124 7.19 -14.05 -6.70
CA GLU A 124 6.55 -15.35 -6.81
C GLU A 124 5.32 -15.46 -5.91
N ALA A 125 5.41 -15.00 -4.65
CA ALA A 125 4.28 -14.99 -3.72
C ALA A 125 3.14 -14.09 -4.24
N ALA A 126 3.46 -12.89 -4.75
CA ALA A 126 2.47 -11.99 -5.34
C ALA A 126 1.77 -12.60 -6.57
N LEU A 127 2.51 -13.30 -7.43
CA LEU A 127 1.95 -14.00 -8.59
C LEU A 127 1.05 -15.17 -8.18
N ARG A 128 1.46 -15.98 -7.20
CA ARG A 128 0.62 -17.06 -6.65
C ARG A 128 -0.67 -16.49 -6.06
N PHE A 129 -0.57 -15.42 -5.29
CA PHE A 129 -1.74 -14.72 -4.75
C PHE A 129 -2.68 -14.19 -5.81
N GLU A 130 -2.15 -13.55 -6.86
CA GLU A 130 -2.98 -13.07 -7.96
C GLU A 130 -3.75 -14.21 -8.65
N ASN A 131 -3.14 -15.39 -8.78
CA ASN A 131 -3.80 -16.57 -9.37
C ASN A 131 -4.85 -17.18 -8.43
N ASP A 132 -4.57 -17.23 -7.13
CA ASP A 132 -5.46 -17.83 -6.14
C ASP A 132 -6.66 -16.92 -5.79
N HIS A 133 -6.51 -15.60 -5.95
CA HIS A 133 -7.48 -14.59 -5.56
C HIS A 133 -7.81 -13.63 -6.72
N PRO A 134 -8.41 -14.07 -7.84
CA PRO A 134 -8.63 -13.23 -9.02
C PRO A 134 -9.40 -11.93 -8.76
N GLU A 135 -10.20 -11.88 -7.69
CA GLU A 135 -10.98 -10.72 -7.25
C GLU A 135 -10.17 -9.68 -6.45
N TRP A 136 -8.91 -9.94 -6.08
CA TRP A 136 -8.14 -9.11 -5.16
C TRP A 136 -8.03 -7.64 -5.60
N ARG A 137 -8.04 -7.39 -6.91
CA ARG A 137 -7.97 -6.04 -7.49
C ARG A 137 -9.21 -5.22 -7.14
N LEU A 138 -10.39 -5.83 -7.18
CA LEU A 138 -11.65 -5.20 -6.78
C LEU A 138 -11.63 -4.87 -5.29
N THR A 139 -11.06 -5.75 -4.46
CA THR A 139 -10.86 -5.47 -3.03
C THR A 139 -9.91 -4.30 -2.83
N SER A 140 -8.80 -4.23 -3.58
CA SER A 140 -7.84 -3.11 -3.53
C SER A 140 -8.49 -1.78 -3.91
N GLU A 141 -9.34 -1.76 -4.94
CA GLU A 141 -10.14 -0.59 -5.33
C GLU A 141 -11.16 -0.19 -4.26
N ARG A 142 -11.90 -1.16 -3.71
CA ARG A 142 -12.87 -0.90 -2.64
C ARG A 142 -12.20 -0.24 -1.45
N LEU A 143 -11.01 -0.72 -1.06
CA LEU A 143 -10.21 -0.16 0.03
C LEU A 143 -9.76 1.28 -0.24
N GLU A 144 -9.49 1.64 -1.50
CA GLU A 144 -9.20 3.02 -1.88
C GLU A 144 -10.41 3.93 -1.62
N ILE A 145 -11.59 3.52 -2.11
CA ILE A 145 -12.84 4.28 -1.95
C ILE A 145 -13.23 4.40 -0.46
N GLU A 146 -13.10 3.32 0.32
CA GLU A 146 -13.33 3.33 1.76
C GLU A 146 -12.37 4.26 2.50
N ASN A 147 -11.13 4.41 2.02
CA ASN A 147 -10.18 5.37 2.59
C ASN A 147 -10.57 6.82 2.24
N GLU A 148 -10.92 7.09 0.97
CA GLU A 148 -11.43 8.41 0.54
C GLU A 148 -12.67 8.83 1.35
N LEU A 149 -13.60 7.90 1.58
CA LEU A 149 -14.79 8.16 2.40
C LEU A 149 -14.40 8.56 3.84
N ARG A 150 -13.52 7.79 4.49
CA ARG A 150 -13.05 8.10 5.85
C ARG A 150 -12.36 9.46 5.93
N GLU A 151 -11.55 9.81 4.93
CA GLU A 151 -10.88 11.11 4.87
C GLU A 151 -11.90 12.26 4.70
N ALA A 152 -12.90 12.09 3.84
CA ALA A 152 -13.98 13.06 3.66
C ALA A 152 -14.80 13.25 4.94
N GLU A 153 -15.15 12.16 5.63
CA GLU A 153 -15.86 12.20 6.91
C GLU A 153 -15.05 12.92 8.01
N ALA A 154 -13.75 12.66 8.09
CA ALA A 154 -12.85 13.35 9.01
C ALA A 154 -12.78 14.86 8.70
N ALA A 155 -12.68 15.22 7.41
CA ALA A 155 -12.69 16.62 6.99
C ALA A 155 -14.02 17.33 7.34
N ILE A 156 -15.16 16.66 7.16
CA ILE A 156 -16.47 17.17 7.58
C ILE A 156 -16.51 17.41 9.09
N SER A 157 -15.98 16.48 9.88
CA SER A 157 -15.92 16.64 11.34
C SER A 157 -15.11 17.89 11.73
N ILE A 158 -13.92 18.06 11.16
CA ILE A 158 -13.05 19.23 11.39
C ILE A 158 -13.74 20.54 10.97
N ALA A 159 -14.43 20.53 9.82
CA ALA A 159 -15.17 21.68 9.34
C ALA A 159 -16.32 22.06 10.29
N ARG A 160 -17.07 21.08 10.80
CA ARG A 160 -18.15 21.30 11.78
C ARG A 160 -17.63 21.93 13.07
N GLU A 161 -16.51 21.43 13.61
CA GLU A 161 -15.87 22.04 14.78
C GLU A 161 -15.45 23.49 14.54
N SER A 162 -14.97 23.78 13.33
CA SER A 162 -14.56 25.14 12.95
C SER A 162 -15.74 26.10 12.86
N VAL A 163 -16.89 25.63 12.33
CA VAL A 163 -18.14 26.40 12.30
C VAL A 163 -18.62 26.74 13.72
N VAL A 164 -18.67 25.75 14.62
CA VAL A 164 -19.08 25.96 16.02
C VAL A 164 -18.20 27.01 16.72
N LYS A 165 -16.87 26.96 16.48
CA LYS A 165 -15.93 27.96 17.01
C LYS A 165 -16.20 29.36 16.44
N ALA A 166 -16.49 29.48 15.15
CA ALA A 166 -16.82 30.74 14.50
C ALA A 166 -18.13 31.34 15.01
N GLU A 167 -19.18 30.52 15.16
CA GLU A 167 -20.47 30.93 15.72
C GLU A 167 -20.32 31.44 17.16
N SER A 168 -19.57 30.72 18.00
CA SER A 168 -19.26 31.13 19.38
C SER A 168 -18.51 32.47 19.43
N ARG A 169 -17.62 32.73 18.46
CA ARG A 169 -16.94 34.02 18.32
C ARG A 169 -17.92 35.12 17.89
N ALA A 170 -18.80 34.85 16.93
CA ALA A 170 -19.81 35.82 16.48
C ALA A 170 -20.76 36.23 17.60
N VAL A 171 -21.22 35.27 18.43
CA VAL A 171 -22.04 35.56 19.62
C VAL A 171 -21.28 36.46 20.59
N ARG A 172 -20.03 36.14 20.93
CA ARG A 172 -19.20 36.99 21.80
C ARG A 172 -19.03 38.41 21.27
N LEU A 173 -18.77 38.55 19.98
CA LEU A 173 -18.63 39.87 19.34
C LEU A 173 -19.94 40.66 19.38
N ARG A 174 -21.09 40.02 19.14
CA ARG A 174 -22.41 40.67 19.26
C ARG A 174 -22.65 41.19 20.68
N VAL A 175 -22.33 40.39 21.70
CA VAL A 175 -22.41 40.83 23.10
C VAL A 175 -21.48 42.02 23.36
N GLN A 176 -20.24 41.96 22.88
CA GLN A 176 -19.28 43.05 23.05
C GLN A 176 -19.72 44.34 22.36
N ILE A 177 -20.25 44.28 21.14
CA ILE A 177 -20.79 45.44 20.41
C ILE A 177 -21.91 46.10 21.22
N ALA A 178 -22.82 45.30 21.80
CA ALA A 178 -23.94 45.81 22.58
C ALA A 178 -23.52 46.54 23.89
N MET A 179 -22.27 46.38 24.34
CA MET A 179 -21.73 47.07 25.53
C MET A 179 -21.22 48.48 25.23
N TYR A 180 -21.06 48.86 23.97
CA TYR A 180 -20.67 50.22 23.60
C TYR A 180 -21.94 51.05 23.31
N PRO A 181 -22.21 52.12 24.08
CA PRO A 181 -23.35 53.00 23.81
C PRO A 181 -23.14 53.76 22.50
N VAL A 182 -24.22 53.86 21.71
CA VAL A 182 -24.31 54.71 20.51
C VAL A 182 -24.39 56.17 20.91
#